data_AF-A0AAE4BNH8-F1
#
_entry.id   AF-A0AAE4BNH8-F1
#
_cell.length_a   1.000
_cell.length_b   1.000
_cell.length_c   1.000
_cell.angle_alpha   90.00
_cell.angle_beta   90.00
_cell.angle_gamma   90.00
#
_symmetry.space_group_name_H-M   'P 1'
#
loop_
_entity.id
_entity.type
_entity.pdbx_description
1 polymer ?
#
loop_
_entity_poly.entity_id
_entity_poly.type
_entity_poly.pdbx_seq_one_letter_code
_entity_poly.pdbx_strand_id
1 'polypeptide(L)'
;MEGGADPERRPTIEYANFVIMLLVALGIGIVAVLASALLGPKKASRTKLMAYESGNDPERGGVGTGQRFPVHFYLVAMLFIIFDIETAFFYPLAVAYQKLIPFAFFEAVTFVLLLLVGYVYILKKKVLEWA
;
A
#
# COMPACT_ATOMS: atom_id res chain seq x y z
N MET A 1 21.76 -46.23 -1.89
CA MET A 1 20.76 -45.83 -0.89
C MET A 1 20.49 -44.36 -1.14
N GLU A 2 19.54 -44.13 -2.03
CA GLU A 2 19.24 -42.84 -2.63
C GLU A 2 18.87 -41.82 -1.56
N GLY A 3 19.57 -40.69 -1.57
CA GLY A 3 19.16 -39.50 -0.86
C GLY A 3 17.86 -39.02 -1.50
N GLY A 4 16.74 -39.35 -0.84
CA GLY A 4 15.43 -38.79 -1.14
C GLY A 4 15.49 -37.27 -0.96
N ALA A 5 15.79 -36.57 -2.06
CA ALA A 5 15.52 -35.14 -2.16
C ALA A 5 14.00 -34.99 -2.15
N ASP A 6 13.49 -34.48 -1.04
CA ASP A 6 12.12 -33.97 -0.92
C ASP A 6 11.79 -33.07 -2.13
N PRO A 7 10.84 -33.45 -3.00
CA PRO A 7 10.55 -32.73 -4.24
C PRO A 7 9.95 -31.34 -4.01
N GLU A 8 9.50 -31.01 -2.78
CA GLU A 8 8.85 -29.73 -2.46
C GLU A 8 9.79 -28.64 -1.91
N ARG A 9 11.08 -28.91 -1.66
CA ARG A 9 11.92 -28.00 -0.85
C ARG A 9 13.01 -27.28 -1.65
N ARG A 10 12.63 -26.47 -2.65
CA ARG A 10 13.54 -25.47 -3.24
C ARG A 10 12.97 -24.05 -3.12
N PRO A 11 12.91 -23.48 -1.89
CA PRO A 11 12.37 -22.14 -1.66
C PRO A 11 13.10 -21.07 -2.48
N THR A 12 14.39 -21.24 -2.74
CA THR A 12 15.18 -20.31 -3.58
C THR A 12 14.68 -20.26 -5.03
N ILE A 13 14.15 -21.37 -5.56
CA ILE A 13 13.57 -21.41 -6.91
C ILE A 13 12.22 -20.71 -6.94
N GLU A 14 11.41 -20.82 -5.88
CA GLU A 14 10.14 -20.08 -5.77
C GLU A 14 10.37 -18.57 -5.70
N TYR A 15 11.32 -18.11 -4.89
CA TYR A 15 11.70 -16.70 -4.85
C TYR A 15 12.27 -16.23 -6.18
N ALA A 16 13.09 -17.06 -6.85
CA ALA A 16 13.60 -16.74 -8.19
C ALA A 16 12.46 -16.62 -9.22
N ASN A 17 11.50 -17.54 -9.19
CA ASN A 17 10.31 -17.52 -10.06
C ASN A 17 9.46 -16.29 -9.80
N PHE A 18 9.25 -15.90 -8.54
CA PHE A 18 8.55 -14.68 -8.18
C PHE A 18 9.25 -13.42 -8.74
N VAL A 19 10.57 -13.33 -8.59
CA VAL A 19 11.35 -12.21 -9.14
C VAL A 19 11.27 -12.18 -10.67
N ILE A 20 11.37 -13.34 -11.33
CA ILE A 20 11.21 -13.44 -12.79
C ILE A 20 9.82 -12.96 -13.20
N MET A 21 8.76 -13.37 -12.51
CA MET A 21 7.39 -12.93 -12.79
C MET A 21 7.24 -11.41 -12.63
N LEU A 22 7.83 -10.84 -11.57
CA LEU A 22 7.82 -9.41 -11.32
C LEU A 22 8.56 -8.63 -12.43
N LEU A 23 9.70 -9.14 -12.89
CA LEU A 23 10.46 -8.56 -14.00
C LEU A 23 9.71 -8.64 -15.32
N VAL A 24 9.02 -9.75 -15.60
CA VAL A 24 8.18 -9.90 -16.79
C VAL A 24 7.01 -8.91 -16.75
N ALA A 25 6.31 -8.81 -15.61
CA ALA A 25 5.21 -7.86 -15.44
C ALA A 25 5.66 -6.41 -15.63
N LEU A 26 6.79 -6.03 -15.03
CA LEU A 26 7.40 -4.71 -15.20
C LEU A 26 7.81 -4.48 -16.67
N GLY A 27 8.43 -5.49 -17.29
CA GLY A 27 8.85 -5.45 -18.69
C GLY A 27 7.69 -5.22 -19.64
N ILE A 28 6.56 -5.92 -19.43
CA ILE A 28 5.33 -5.69 -20.21
C ILE A 28 4.84 -4.25 -20.05
N GLY A 29 4.79 -3.73 -18.82
CA GLY A 29 4.39 -2.35 -18.56
C GLY A 29 5.29 -1.32 -19.26
N ILE A 30 6.61 -1.51 -19.19
CA ILE A 30 7.59 -0.66 -19.87
C ILE A 30 7.42 -0.73 -21.39
N VAL A 31 7.33 -1.93 -21.96
CA VAL A 31 7.14 -2.12 -23.40
C VAL A 31 5.84 -1.48 -23.88
N ALA A 32 4.74 -1.60 -23.13
CA ALA A 32 3.48 -0.97 -23.46
C ALA A 32 3.56 0.56 -23.48
N VAL A 33 4.19 1.16 -22.46
CA VAL A 33 4.41 2.62 -22.39
C VAL A 33 5.32 3.09 -23.52
N LEU A 34 6.42 2.38 -23.80
CA LEU A 34 7.35 2.71 -24.89
C LEU A 34 6.69 2.56 -26.26
N ALA A 35 5.94 1.49 -26.48
CA ALA A 35 5.19 1.29 -27.72
C ALA A 35 4.18 2.43 -27.94
N SER A 36 3.44 2.82 -26.89
CA SER A 36 2.53 3.96 -26.95
C SER A 36 3.24 5.27 -27.30
N ALA A 37 4.39 5.54 -26.64
CA ALA A 37 5.17 6.76 -26.86
C ALA A 37 5.86 6.82 -28.24
N LEU A 38 6.23 5.67 -28.81
CA LEU A 38 6.93 5.55 -30.09
C LEU A 38 5.96 5.52 -31.28
N LEU A 39 4.85 4.78 -31.17
CA LEU A 39 3.87 4.59 -32.25
C LEU A 39 2.80 5.70 -32.28
N GLY A 40 2.63 6.44 -31.19
CA GLY A 40 1.63 7.51 -31.09
C GLY A 40 1.95 8.76 -31.92
N PRO A 41 0.93 9.44 -32.49
CA PRO A 41 1.14 10.68 -33.24
C PRO A 41 1.62 11.82 -32.33
N LYS A 42 2.82 12.34 -32.61
CA LYS A 42 3.49 13.40 -31.84
C LYS A 42 3.00 14.81 -32.18
N LYS A 43 1.71 15.06 -31.98
CA LYS A 43 1.11 16.40 -32.14
C LYS A 43 0.98 17.07 -30.77
N ALA A 44 2.03 17.79 -30.37
CA ALA A 44 2.01 18.67 -29.21
C ALA A 44 1.48 20.06 -29.63
N SER A 45 0.51 20.58 -28.88
CA SER A 45 0.01 21.95 -29.01
C SER A 45 -0.08 22.55 -27.62
N ARG A 46 0.10 23.87 -27.50
CA ARG A 46 0.00 24.58 -26.21
C ARG A 46 -1.25 24.15 -25.46
N THR A 47 -2.42 24.18 -26.11
CA THR A 47 -3.72 23.81 -25.55
C THR A 47 -3.79 22.36 -25.06
N LYS A 48 -3.13 21.41 -25.74
CA LYS A 48 -3.12 19.99 -25.36
C LYS A 48 -2.26 19.71 -24.12
N LEU A 49 -1.29 20.59 -23.85
CA LEU A 49 -0.36 20.48 -22.73
C LEU A 49 -0.77 21.32 -21.52
N MET A 50 -1.82 22.13 -21.62
CA MET A 50 -2.32 22.91 -20.47
C MET A 50 -3.02 21.98 -19.49
N ALA A 51 -2.90 22.29 -18.19
CA ALA A 51 -3.68 21.60 -17.17
C ALA A 51 -5.18 21.79 -17.45
N TYR A 52 -5.97 20.76 -17.16
CA TYR A 52 -7.39 20.77 -17.40
C TYR A 52 -8.11 21.70 -16.40
N GLU A 53 -8.67 22.80 -16.90
CA GLU A 53 -9.53 23.72 -16.14
C GLU A 53 -10.68 24.21 -17.03
N SER A 54 -11.39 23.29 -17.68
CA SER A 54 -12.55 23.59 -18.56
C SER A 54 -12.28 24.64 -19.66
N GLY A 55 -11.03 24.74 -20.15
CA GLY A 55 -10.62 25.68 -21.20
C GLY A 55 -10.14 27.05 -20.69
N ASN A 56 -10.12 27.27 -19.37
CA ASN A 56 -9.48 28.43 -18.76
C ASN A 56 -7.96 28.22 -18.67
N ASP A 57 -7.18 29.31 -18.71
CA ASP A 57 -5.78 29.24 -18.33
C ASP A 57 -5.75 28.85 -16.85
N PRO A 58 -5.07 27.74 -16.48
CA PRO A 58 -5.04 27.33 -15.09
C PRO A 58 -4.49 28.49 -14.27
N GLU A 59 -5.18 28.82 -13.18
CA GLU A 59 -4.90 30.03 -12.39
C GLU A 59 -3.38 30.23 -12.25
N ARG A 60 -2.84 31.44 -12.49
CA ARG A 60 -1.40 31.72 -12.27
C ARG A 60 -1.10 31.61 -10.77
N GLY A 61 -0.85 30.38 -10.33
CA GLY A 61 -0.85 29.98 -8.93
C GLY A 61 -1.42 28.57 -8.71
N GLY A 62 -2.16 28.00 -9.66
CA GLY A 62 -2.83 26.72 -9.52
C GLY A 62 -3.76 26.65 -8.31
N VAL A 63 -4.64 25.67 -8.30
CA VAL A 63 -5.14 25.13 -7.03
C VAL A 63 -3.93 24.48 -6.33
N GLY A 64 -3.03 25.24 -5.71
CA GLY A 64 -1.80 24.66 -5.13
C GLY A 64 -0.60 25.54 -4.82
N THR A 65 -0.49 26.81 -5.26
CA THR A 65 0.65 27.66 -4.81
C THR A 65 0.36 28.19 -3.41
N GLY A 66 0.58 27.34 -2.40
CA GLY A 66 0.58 27.70 -0.98
C GLY A 66 -0.62 27.25 -0.15
N GLN A 67 -1.61 26.55 -0.74
CA GLN A 67 -2.68 25.96 0.07
C GLN A 67 -2.21 24.69 0.77
N ARG A 68 -2.38 24.66 2.10
CA ARG A 68 -2.14 23.46 2.90
C ARG A 68 -3.24 22.47 2.59
N PHE A 69 -2.85 21.27 2.19
CA PHE A 69 -3.79 20.16 2.11
C PHE A 69 -4.43 19.92 3.49
N PRO A 70 -5.70 19.52 3.54
CA PRO A 70 -6.36 19.21 4.80
C PRO A 70 -5.60 18.16 5.63
N VAL A 71 -5.55 18.37 6.95
CA VAL A 71 -4.84 17.48 7.89
C VAL A 71 -5.47 16.09 8.02
N HIS A 72 -6.70 15.88 7.54
CA HIS A 72 -7.38 14.58 7.64
C HIS A 72 -6.61 13.45 6.93
N PHE A 73 -5.91 13.74 5.82
CA PHE A 73 -5.09 12.74 5.13
C PHE A 73 -3.96 12.22 6.02
N TYR A 74 -3.34 13.11 6.80
CA TYR A 74 -2.30 12.74 7.76
C TYR A 74 -2.86 11.85 8.88
N LEU A 75 -4.04 12.18 9.42
CA LEU A 75 -4.65 11.42 10.50
C LEU A 75 -5.05 10.01 10.05
N VAL A 76 -5.57 9.87 8.83
CA VAL A 76 -5.87 8.55 8.22
C VAL A 76 -4.58 7.76 8.01
N ALA A 77 -3.53 8.36 7.46
CA ALA A 77 -2.26 7.67 7.21
C ALA A 77 -1.57 7.22 8.50
N MET A 78 -1.56 8.08 9.54
CA MET A 78 -1.01 7.75 10.85
C MET A 78 -1.78 6.59 11.50
N LEU A 79 -3.12 6.62 11.42
CA LEU A 79 -3.96 5.55 11.94
C LEU A 79 -3.72 4.23 11.20
N PHE A 80 -3.59 4.28 9.87
CA PHE A 80 -3.27 3.12 9.04
C PHE A 80 -1.95 2.48 9.45
N ILE A 81 -0.89 3.28 9.64
CA ILE A 81 0.43 2.76 10.06
C ILE A 81 0.34 2.06 11.42
N ILE A 82 -0.39 2.64 12.38
CA ILE A 82 -0.56 2.03 13.71
C ILE A 82 -1.28 0.68 13.61
N PHE A 83 -2.37 0.61 12.84
CA PHE A 83 -3.12 -0.64 12.61
C PHE A 83 -2.33 -1.67 11.79
N ASP A 84 -1.51 -1.24 10.83
CA ASP A 84 -0.68 -2.15 10.04
C ASP A 84 0.45 -2.75 10.89
N ILE A 85 1.01 -1.96 11.82
CA ILE A 85 1.96 -2.46 12.81
C ILE A 85 1.26 -3.43 13.78
N GLU A 86 0.03 -3.14 14.20
CA GLU A 86 -0.77 -4.05 15.03
C GLU A 86 -0.91 -5.43 14.37
N THR A 87 -1.36 -5.47 13.12
CA THR A 87 -1.51 -6.73 12.37
C THR A 87 -0.18 -7.41 12.11
N ALA A 88 0.91 -6.65 11.93
CA ALA A 88 2.26 -7.19 11.84
C ALA A 88 2.65 -8.01 13.09
N PHE A 89 2.28 -7.54 14.28
CA PHE A 89 2.47 -8.27 15.54
C PHE A 89 1.59 -9.52 15.66
N PHE A 90 0.44 -9.58 14.95
CA PHE A 90 -0.40 -10.78 14.93
C PHE A 90 0.18 -11.92 14.08
N TYR A 91 1.07 -11.66 13.11
CA TYR A 91 1.62 -12.72 12.25
C TYR A 91 2.38 -13.81 13.03
N PRO A 92 3.36 -13.50 13.90
CA PRO A 92 4.05 -14.52 14.68
C PRO A 92 3.11 -15.32 15.58
N LEU A 93 2.14 -14.65 16.21
CA LEU A 93 1.13 -15.28 17.04
C LEU A 93 0.27 -16.26 16.21
N ALA A 94 -0.19 -15.85 15.03
CA ALA A 94 -1.02 -16.67 14.16
C ALA A 94 -0.28 -17.92 13.66
N VAL A 95 0.98 -17.77 13.25
CA VAL A 95 1.80 -18.89 12.75
C VAL A 95 2.18 -19.86 13.88
N ALA A 96 2.44 -19.35 15.09
CA ALA A 96 2.87 -20.16 16.22
C ALA A 96 1.73 -20.63 17.14
N TYR A 97 0.47 -20.32 16.82
CA TYR A 97 -0.70 -20.52 17.70
C TYR A 97 -0.77 -21.91 18.34
N GLN A 98 -0.47 -22.98 17.59
CA GLN A 98 -0.52 -24.36 18.10
C GLN A 98 0.53 -24.67 19.17
N LYS A 99 1.61 -23.89 19.25
CA LYS A 99 2.72 -24.07 20.20
C LYS A 99 2.66 -23.08 21.36
N LEU A 100 1.68 -22.18 21.36
CA LEU A 100 1.60 -21.10 22.32
C LEU A 100 0.77 -21.51 23.55
N ILE A 101 1.23 -21.05 24.71
CA ILE A 101 0.52 -21.19 25.98
C ILE A 101 -0.74 -20.31 25.90
N PRO A 102 -1.89 -20.71 26.51
CA PRO A 102 -3.11 -19.89 26.55
C PRO A 102 -2.88 -18.45 27.02
N PHE A 103 -1.81 -18.20 27.76
CA PHE A 103 -1.34 -16.87 28.13
C PHE A 103 -1.11 -15.92 26.94
N ALA A 104 -0.47 -16.38 25.85
CA ALA A 104 -0.19 -15.55 24.68
C ALA A 104 -1.48 -15.11 23.95
N PHE A 105 -2.55 -15.91 24.04
CA PHE A 105 -3.87 -15.53 23.54
C PHE A 105 -4.45 -14.34 24.33
N PHE A 106 -4.35 -14.35 25.66
CA PHE A 106 -4.83 -13.24 26.48
C PHE A 106 -4.01 -11.97 26.31
N GLU A 107 -2.69 -12.08 26.12
CA GLU A 107 -1.86 -10.93 25.77
C GLU A 107 -2.27 -10.31 24.43
N ALA A 108 -2.53 -11.15 23.43
CA ALA A 108 -2.97 -10.70 22.12
C ALA A 108 -4.34 -10.00 22.17
N VAL A 109 -5.31 -10.56 22.90
CA VAL A 109 -6.61 -9.93 23.12
C VAL A 109 -6.46 -8.60 23.85
N THR A 110 -5.62 -8.55 24.89
CA THR A 110 -5.35 -7.31 25.63
C THR A 110 -4.72 -6.24 24.73
N PHE A 111 -3.81 -6.64 23.84
CA PHE A 111 -3.19 -5.76 22.87
C PHE A 111 -4.21 -5.17 21.87
N VAL A 112 -5.10 -6.00 21.30
CA VAL A 112 -6.21 -5.50 20.45
C VAL A 112 -7.07 -4.52 21.21
N LEU A 113 -7.48 -4.86 22.45
CA LEU A 113 -8.39 -4.02 23.23
C LEU A 113 -7.78 -2.65 23.52
N LEU A 114 -6.48 -2.58 23.81
CA LEU A 114 -5.77 -1.32 24.03
C LEU A 114 -5.83 -0.40 22.80
N LEU A 115 -5.56 -0.93 21.61
CA LEU A 115 -5.59 -0.16 20.36
C LEU A 115 -7.03 0.16 19.93
N LEU A 116 -7.97 -0.76 20.15
CA LEU A 116 -9.39 -0.56 19.90
C LEU A 116 -9.96 0.61 20.70
N VAL A 117 -9.54 0.80 21.96
CA VAL A 117 -9.94 1.96 22.76
C VAL A 117 -9.47 3.26 22.11
N GLY A 118 -8.22 3.31 21.62
CA GLY A 118 -7.69 4.46 20.89
C GLY A 118 -8.46 4.74 19.59
N TYR A 119 -8.78 3.69 18.84
CA TYR A 119 -9.58 3.78 17.62
C TYR A 119 -10.99 4.32 17.88
N VAL A 120 -11.70 3.77 18.88
CA VAL A 120 -13.03 4.24 19.28
C VAL A 120 -12.99 5.71 19.74
N TYR A 121 -11.92 6.13 20.43
CA TYR A 121 -11.73 7.52 20.81
C TYR A 121 -11.63 8.44 19.57
N ILE A 122 -10.84 8.06 18.58
CA ILE A 122 -10.68 8.82 17.32
C ILE A 122 -12.01 8.91 16.55
N LEU A 123 -12.77 7.80 16.50
CA LEU A 123 -14.12 7.77 15.89
C LEU A 123 -15.07 8.73 16.61
N LYS A 124 -15.11 8.71 17.94
CA LYS A 124 -15.94 9.64 18.73
C LYS A 124 -15.54 11.09 18.53
N LYS A 125 -14.26 11.36 18.29
CA LYS A 125 -13.73 12.69 17.96
C LYS A 125 -14.00 13.12 16.52
N LYS A 126 -14.67 12.29 15.71
CA LYS A 126 -15.05 12.60 14.33
C LYS A 126 -13.86 13.00 13.45
N VAL A 127 -12.67 12.53 13.80
CA VAL A 127 -11.41 12.85 13.10
C VAL A 127 -11.38 12.30 11.68
N LEU A 128 -12.18 11.26 11.43
CA LEU A 128 -12.31 10.59 10.15
C LEU A 128 -13.52 11.10 9.33
N GLU A 129 -14.22 12.15 9.77
CA GLU A 129 -15.34 12.72 8.99
C GLU A 129 -14.81 13.48 7.77
N TRP A 130 -15.47 13.25 6.64
CA TRP A 130 -15.17 13.81 5.31
C TRP A 130 -16.15 14.91 4.88
N ALA A 131 -16.98 15.37 5.81
CA ALA A 131 -18.00 16.40 5.59
C ALA A 131 -17.46 17.81 5.87
#